data_AF-A0A7C5N255-F1
#
_entry.id   AF-A0A7C5N255-F1
#
_cell.length_a   1.000
_cell.length_b   1.000
_cell.length_c   1.000
_cell.angle_alpha   90.00
_cell.angle_beta   90.00
_cell.angle_gamma   90.00
#
_symmetry.space_group_name_H-M   'P 1'
#
loop_
_entity.id
_entity.type
_entity.pdbx_description
1 polymer ?
#
loop_
_entity_poly.entity_id
_entity_poly.type
_entity_poly.pdbx_seq_one_letter_code
_entity_poly.pdbx_strand_id
1 'polypeptide(L)'
;MGNALDQPISYNDISPKLINELALGLYPPSEVFERFGYSKEQAARLIDSGAFAKALKDAKAKWASTESAEERIRLKALIALEEMMPSLFAMGVDFDVNPTARNEVFKSFQRLAGIEKQEQGSVGAGFAININLGDTKHEIVVDKQPVIESSDT
;
A
#
# COMPACT_ATOMS: atom_id res chain seq x y z
N MET A 1 -53.01 -14.97 -2.18
CA MET A 1 -51.94 -13.98 -2.46
C MET A 1 -50.65 -14.57 -1.92
N GLY A 2 -49.80 -15.10 -2.80
CA GLY A 2 -48.54 -15.76 -2.40
C GLY A 2 -47.52 -14.73 -1.97
N ASN A 3 -46.94 -14.93 -0.79
CA ASN A 3 -45.96 -14.04 -0.17
C ASN A 3 -44.70 -14.02 -1.05
N ALA A 4 -44.27 -12.85 -1.53
CA ALA A 4 -43.06 -12.69 -2.35
C ALA A 4 -41.75 -13.04 -1.60
N LEU A 5 -41.86 -13.44 -0.33
CA LEU A 5 -40.75 -13.75 0.59
C LEU A 5 -40.31 -15.22 0.56
N ASP A 6 -41.00 -16.09 -0.20
CA ASP A 6 -40.77 -17.54 -0.19
C ASP A 6 -40.22 -18.10 -1.52
N GLN A 7 -39.81 -17.23 -2.44
CA GLN A 7 -39.17 -17.67 -3.67
C GLN A 7 -37.76 -18.20 -3.34
N PRO A 8 -37.43 -19.46 -3.67
CA PRO A 8 -36.09 -19.99 -3.49
C PRO A 8 -35.12 -19.12 -4.30
N ILE A 9 -34.05 -18.64 -3.66
CA ILE A 9 -33.02 -17.86 -4.34
C ILE A 9 -32.41 -18.78 -5.41
N SER A 10 -32.76 -18.52 -6.67
CA SER A 10 -32.19 -19.22 -7.81
C SER A 10 -30.73 -18.81 -7.93
N TYR A 11 -29.84 -19.70 -7.53
CA TYR A 11 -28.38 -19.49 -7.58
C TYR A 11 -27.85 -19.20 -8.99
N ASN A 12 -28.60 -19.59 -10.03
CA ASN A 12 -28.26 -19.31 -11.42
C ASN A 12 -28.47 -17.84 -11.82
N ASP A 13 -29.14 -17.04 -10.98
CA ASP A 13 -29.48 -15.64 -11.28
C ASP A 13 -28.68 -14.63 -10.43
N ILE A 14 -27.61 -15.08 -9.75
CA ILE A 14 -26.71 -14.15 -9.05
C ILE A 14 -26.08 -13.22 -10.09
N SER A 15 -26.48 -11.95 -10.06
CA SER A 15 -25.99 -10.96 -10.99
C SER A 15 -24.46 -10.83 -10.87
N PRO A 16 -23.69 -11.05 -11.96
CA PRO A 16 -22.26 -10.80 -11.97
C PRO A 16 -21.92 -9.35 -11.61
N LYS A 17 -22.85 -8.42 -11.85
CA LYS A 17 -22.71 -7.02 -11.49
C LYS A 17 -22.73 -6.80 -9.98
N LEU A 18 -23.62 -7.50 -9.25
CA LEU A 18 -23.68 -7.46 -7.78
C LEU A 18 -22.35 -7.92 -7.17
N ILE A 19 -21.82 -9.05 -7.65
CA ILE A 19 -20.56 -9.61 -7.17
C ILE A 19 -19.41 -8.61 -7.39
N ASN A 20 -19.37 -7.95 -8.54
CA ASN A 20 -18.33 -6.96 -8.85
C ASN A 20 -18.45 -5.70 -7.98
N GLU A 21 -19.65 -5.17 -7.75
CA GLU A 21 -19.85 -3.99 -6.88
C GLU A 21 -19.40 -4.27 -5.45
N LEU A 22 -19.72 -5.46 -4.93
CA LEU A 22 -19.27 -5.92 -3.62
C LEU A 22 -17.76 -6.20 -3.57
N ALA A 23 -17.16 -6.64 -4.68
CA ALA A 23 -15.72 -6.86 -4.76
C ALA A 23 -14.92 -5.55 -4.80
N LEU A 24 -15.46 -4.51 -5.44
CA LEU A 24 -14.86 -3.18 -5.54
C LEU A 24 -14.90 -2.39 -4.23
N GLY A 25 -15.87 -2.66 -3.35
CA GLY A 25 -15.94 -2.06 -2.02
C GLY A 25 -16.20 -0.56 -1.99
N LEU A 26 -16.81 0.00 -3.05
CA LEU A 26 -17.09 1.44 -3.16
C LEU A 26 -18.25 1.91 -2.26
N TYR A 27 -19.16 1.00 -1.89
CA TYR A 27 -20.32 1.26 -1.04
C TYR A 27 -20.44 0.18 0.04
N PRO A 28 -21.09 0.47 1.18
CA PRO A 28 -21.41 -0.53 2.19
C PRO A 28 -22.20 -1.70 1.59
N PRO A 29 -21.89 -2.98 1.95
CA PRO A 29 -22.57 -4.13 1.38
C PRO A 29 -24.10 -4.08 1.50
N SER A 30 -24.62 -3.57 2.62
CA SER A 30 -26.06 -3.40 2.84
C SER A 30 -26.73 -2.52 1.79
N GLU A 31 -26.07 -1.43 1.40
CA GLU A 31 -26.57 -0.50 0.39
C GLU A 31 -26.50 -1.13 -1.01
N VAL A 32 -25.43 -1.87 -1.30
CA VAL A 32 -25.30 -2.61 -2.56
C VAL A 32 -26.39 -3.67 -2.69
N PHE A 33 -26.67 -4.46 -1.64
CA PHE A 33 -27.75 -5.46 -1.67
C PHE A 33 -29.13 -4.82 -1.87
N GLU A 34 -29.41 -3.70 -1.19
CA GLU A 34 -30.67 -2.97 -1.32
C GLU A 34 -30.89 -2.43 -2.74
N ARG A 35 -29.86 -1.86 -3.36
CA ARG A 35 -29.90 -1.39 -4.76
C ARG A 35 -30.21 -2.49 -5.76
N PHE A 36 -29.84 -3.72 -5.44
CA PHE A 36 -30.11 -4.91 -6.25
C PHE A 36 -31.40 -5.64 -5.84
N GLY A 37 -32.19 -5.06 -4.92
CA GLY A 37 -33.52 -5.57 -4.54
C GLY A 37 -33.50 -6.70 -3.51
N TYR A 38 -32.37 -6.92 -2.82
CA TYR A 38 -32.27 -7.96 -1.78
C TYR A 38 -32.68 -7.43 -0.41
N SER A 39 -33.53 -8.19 0.30
CA SER A 39 -33.79 -7.96 1.73
C SER A 39 -32.59 -8.37 2.58
N LYS A 40 -32.53 -7.92 3.84
CA LYS A 40 -31.45 -8.29 4.78
C LYS A 40 -31.35 -9.80 4.99
N GLU A 41 -32.50 -10.48 5.05
CA GLU A 41 -32.62 -11.93 5.24
C GLU A 41 -32.21 -12.71 3.98
N GLN A 42 -32.40 -12.13 2.79
CA GLN A 42 -31.93 -12.70 1.53
C GLN A 42 -30.43 -12.50 1.37
N ALA A 43 -29.92 -11.32 1.71
CA ALA A 43 -28.49 -11.01 1.70
C ALA A 43 -27.72 -11.93 2.66
N ALA A 44 -28.23 -12.16 3.87
CA ALA A 44 -27.64 -13.09 4.83
C ALA A 44 -27.53 -14.51 4.26
N ARG A 45 -28.63 -15.03 3.70
CA ARG A 45 -28.65 -16.36 3.05
C ARG A 45 -27.70 -16.46 1.86
N LEU A 46 -27.54 -15.37 1.11
CA LEU A 46 -26.64 -15.33 -0.04
C LEU A 46 -25.17 -15.32 0.40
N ILE A 47 -24.83 -14.55 1.45
CA ILE A 47 -23.48 -14.49 2.03
C ILE A 47 -23.07 -15.84 2.62
N ASP A 48 -23.99 -16.54 3.28
CA ASP A 48 -23.76 -17.87 3.86
C ASP A 48 -23.61 -18.97 2.80
N SER A 49 -23.88 -18.66 1.53
CA SER A 49 -23.73 -19.62 0.45
C SER A 49 -22.28 -19.76 -0.01
N GLY A 50 -21.78 -21.00 -0.04
CA GLY A 50 -20.42 -21.30 -0.47
C GLY A 50 -20.13 -20.88 -1.93
N ALA A 51 -21.14 -20.91 -2.80
CA ALA A 51 -21.01 -20.50 -4.19
C ALA A 51 -20.81 -18.98 -4.35
N PHE A 52 -21.60 -18.18 -3.63
CA PHE A 52 -21.44 -16.72 -3.64
C PHE A 52 -20.15 -16.28 -2.98
N ALA A 53 -19.79 -16.89 -1.84
CA ALA A 53 -18.53 -16.60 -1.16
C ALA A 53 -17.33 -16.88 -2.07
N LYS A 54 -17.36 -17.99 -2.84
CA LYS A 54 -16.35 -18.30 -3.84
C LYS A 54 -16.32 -17.27 -4.96
N ALA A 55 -17.46 -16.93 -5.56
CA ALA A 55 -17.53 -15.96 -6.65
C ALA A 55 -17.06 -14.56 -6.23
N LEU A 56 -17.41 -14.12 -5.01
CA LEU A 56 -16.94 -12.86 -4.44
C LEU A 56 -15.43 -12.88 -4.17
N LYS A 57 -14.90 -14.01 -3.67
CA LYS A 57 -13.46 -14.19 -3.47
C LYS A 57 -12.71 -14.13 -4.80
N ASP A 58 -13.22 -14.80 -5.84
CA ASP A 58 -12.61 -14.82 -7.18
C ASP A 58 -12.65 -13.42 -7.82
N ALA A 59 -13.76 -12.68 -7.67
CA ALA A 59 -13.88 -11.30 -8.13
C ALA A 59 -12.92 -10.37 -7.37
N LYS A 60 -12.83 -10.49 -6.04
CA LYS A 60 -11.85 -9.75 -5.24
C LYS A 60 -10.42 -10.08 -5.64
N ALA A 61 -10.10 -11.34 -5.91
CA ALA A 61 -8.80 -11.76 -6.41
C ALA A 61 -8.49 -11.18 -7.81
N LYS A 62 -9.50 -11.11 -8.69
CA LYS A 62 -9.37 -10.47 -10.01
C LYS A 62 -9.12 -8.96 -9.91
N TRP A 63 -9.77 -8.27 -8.98
CA TRP A 63 -9.53 -6.85 -8.74
C TRP A 63 -8.23 -6.58 -7.97
N ALA A 64 -7.86 -7.48 -7.06
CA ALA A 64 -6.59 -7.45 -6.34
C ALA A 64 -5.40 -7.92 -7.20
N SER A 65 -5.64 -8.60 -8.33
CA SER A 65 -4.59 -8.96 -9.27
C SER A 65 -4.00 -7.70 -9.91
N THR A 66 -2.70 -7.54 -9.72
CA THR A 66 -1.89 -6.33 -9.86
C THR A 66 -1.35 -6.08 -11.27
N GLU A 67 -1.70 -6.89 -12.28
CA GLU A 67 -1.16 -6.74 -13.65
C GLU A 67 -1.59 -5.45 -14.38
N SER A 68 -2.53 -4.71 -13.82
CA SER A 68 -3.09 -3.54 -14.47
C SER A 68 -2.38 -2.24 -14.05
N ALA A 69 -2.63 -1.71 -12.86
CA ALA A 69 -2.24 -0.33 -12.58
C ALA A 69 -0.79 -0.18 -12.08
N GLU A 70 -0.42 -0.91 -11.03
CA GLU A 70 0.89 -0.78 -10.39
C GLU A 70 2.02 -1.20 -11.34
N GLU A 71 1.85 -2.33 -12.04
CA GLU A 71 2.84 -2.80 -13.01
C GLU A 71 2.96 -1.85 -14.21
N ARG A 72 1.86 -1.28 -14.72
CA ARG A 72 1.92 -0.25 -15.76
C ARG A 72 2.59 1.04 -15.28
N ILE A 73 2.38 1.43 -14.02
CA ILE A 73 3.02 2.60 -13.44
C ILE A 73 4.53 2.34 -13.30
N ARG A 74 4.92 1.17 -12.80
CA ARG A 74 6.32 0.77 -12.68
C ARG A 74 7.01 0.76 -14.04
N LEU A 75 6.41 0.13 -15.05
CA LEU A 75 6.95 0.08 -16.40
C LEU A 75 7.09 1.48 -17.01
N LYS A 76 6.07 2.33 -16.88
CA LYS A 76 6.14 3.73 -17.36
C LYS A 76 7.21 4.55 -16.64
N ALA A 77 7.38 4.33 -15.34
CA ALA A 77 8.43 5.00 -14.56
C ALA A 77 9.83 4.56 -15.00
N LEU A 78 10.03 3.27 -15.31
CA LEU A 78 11.30 2.76 -15.83
C LEU A 78 11.61 3.32 -17.22
N ILE A 79 10.63 3.39 -18.12
CA ILE A 79 10.78 3.99 -19.45
C ILE A 79 11.13 5.49 -19.32
N ALA A 80 10.39 6.24 -18.49
CA ALA A 80 10.65 7.65 -18.27
C ALA A 80 12.05 7.89 -17.67
N LEU A 81 12.48 7.02 -16.75
CA LEU A 81 13.82 7.09 -16.19
C LEU A 81 14.88 6.91 -17.28
N GLU A 82 14.74 5.89 -18.16
CA GLU A 82 15.65 5.63 -19.28
C GLU A 82 15.75 6.83 -20.23
N GLU A 83 14.60 7.42 -20.61
CA GLU A 83 14.54 8.61 -21.45
C GLU A 83 15.23 9.83 -20.81
N MET A 84 15.18 9.95 -19.47
CA MET A 84 15.82 11.04 -18.73
C MET A 84 17.32 10.84 -18.51
N MET A 85 17.87 9.63 -18.67
CA MET A 85 19.28 9.33 -18.38
C MET A 85 20.28 10.24 -19.11
N PRO A 86 20.13 10.55 -20.41
CA PRO A 86 21.05 11.45 -21.09
C PRO A 86 21.07 12.87 -20.51
N SER A 87 19.90 13.39 -20.13
CA SER A 87 19.77 14.72 -19.51
C SER A 87 20.36 14.74 -18.10
N LEU A 88 20.14 13.69 -17.32
CA LEU A 88 20.78 13.53 -16.01
C LEU A 88 22.31 13.45 -16.14
N PHE A 89 22.82 12.69 -17.11
CA PHE A 89 24.25 12.63 -17.38
C PHE A 89 24.83 14.01 -17.74
N ALA A 90 24.17 14.74 -18.65
CA ALA A 90 24.59 16.09 -19.02
C ALA A 90 24.64 17.03 -17.80
N MET A 91 23.63 16.97 -16.93
CA MET A 91 23.60 17.73 -15.68
C MET A 91 24.74 17.36 -14.72
N GLY A 92 25.10 16.08 -14.64
CA GLY A 92 26.17 15.59 -13.76
C GLY A 92 27.56 16.08 -14.16
N VAL A 93 27.79 16.33 -15.45
CA VAL A 93 29.10 16.77 -15.99
C VAL A 93 29.19 18.27 -16.28
N ASP A 94 28.07 18.99 -16.22
CA ASP A 94 28.01 20.45 -16.39
C ASP A 94 28.67 21.16 -15.19
N PHE A 95 29.63 22.05 -15.39
CA PHE A 95 30.30 22.77 -14.30
C PHE A 95 29.50 23.98 -13.77
N ASP A 96 28.49 24.43 -14.51
CA ASP A 96 27.64 25.54 -14.11
C ASP A 96 26.52 25.09 -13.15
N VAL A 97 26.27 23.79 -13.05
CA VAL A 97 25.34 23.19 -12.08
C VAL A 97 25.98 23.12 -10.69
N ASN A 98 25.17 23.40 -9.66
CA ASN A 98 25.60 23.31 -8.26
C ASN A 98 26.29 21.95 -7.96
N PRO A 99 27.49 21.95 -7.34
CA PRO A 99 28.24 20.72 -7.02
C PRO A 99 27.43 19.65 -6.25
N THR A 100 26.54 20.06 -5.34
CA THR A 100 25.67 19.15 -4.60
C THR A 100 24.70 18.42 -5.52
N ALA A 101 24.09 19.12 -6.48
CA ALA A 101 23.17 18.50 -7.44
C ALA A 101 23.90 17.49 -8.35
N ARG A 102 25.14 17.80 -8.74
CA ARG A 102 25.99 16.89 -9.53
C ARG A 102 26.35 15.62 -8.77
N ASN A 103 26.65 15.76 -7.48
CA ASN A 103 26.90 14.61 -6.60
C ASN A 103 25.65 13.73 -6.44
N GLU A 104 24.45 14.32 -6.35
CA GLU A 104 23.20 13.53 -6.29
C GLU A 104 22.90 12.77 -7.59
N VAL A 105 23.20 13.37 -8.74
CA VAL A 105 23.16 12.66 -10.03
C VAL A 105 24.13 11.48 -10.00
N PHE A 106 25.39 11.71 -9.62
CA PHE A 106 26.40 10.64 -9.55
C PHE A 106 25.99 9.49 -8.63
N LYS A 107 25.48 9.79 -7.42
CA LYS A 107 24.94 8.78 -6.50
C LYS A 107 23.75 8.01 -7.10
N SER A 108 22.89 8.69 -7.85
CA SER A 108 21.76 8.05 -8.53
C SER A 108 22.24 7.04 -9.58
N PHE A 109 23.30 7.35 -10.33
CA PHE A 109 23.94 6.38 -11.24
C PHE A 109 24.60 5.22 -10.49
N GLN A 110 25.24 5.45 -9.35
CA GLN A 110 25.82 4.38 -8.52
C GLN A 110 24.74 3.42 -8.00
N ARG A 111 23.58 3.94 -7.58
CA ARG A 111 22.41 3.14 -7.18
C ARG A 111 21.89 2.29 -8.32
N LEU A 112 21.72 2.89 -9.50
CA LEU A 112 21.23 2.18 -10.69
C LEU A 112 22.20 1.10 -11.18
N ALA A 113 23.51 1.36 -11.09
CA ALA A 113 24.54 0.40 -11.46
C ALA A 113 24.78 -0.68 -10.39
N GLY A 114 24.15 -0.57 -9.20
CA GLY A 114 24.37 -1.49 -8.09
C GLY A 114 25.78 -1.43 -7.47
N ILE A 115 26.47 -0.28 -7.61
CA ILE A 115 27.86 -0.08 -7.15
C ILE A 115 27.90 0.68 -5.81
N GLU A 116 26.76 1.22 -5.35
CA GLU A 116 26.68 1.90 -4.06
C GLU A 116 27.03 0.92 -2.92
N LYS A 117 28.10 1.22 -2.18
CA LYS A 117 28.34 0.60 -0.88
C LYS A 117 27.40 1.27 0.10
N GLN A 118 26.52 0.49 0.75
CA GLN A 118 25.84 0.97 1.94
C GLN A 118 26.91 1.37 2.96
N GLU A 119 26.98 2.66 3.28
CA GLU A 119 27.63 3.07 4.52
C GLU A 119 26.81 2.47 5.64
N GLN A 120 27.29 1.35 6.18
CA GLN A 120 26.88 0.90 7.51
C GLN A 120 27.29 2.02 8.46
N GLY A 121 26.32 2.87 8.82
CA GLY A 121 26.45 3.77 9.93
C GLY A 121 26.89 2.94 11.13
N SER A 122 28.12 3.14 11.57
CA SER A 122 28.58 2.67 12.87
C SER A 122 27.70 3.37 13.90
N VAL A 123 26.64 2.69 14.34
CA VAL A 123 25.85 3.09 15.49
C VAL A 123 26.74 2.87 16.70
N GLY A 124 27.48 3.92 17.09
CA GLY A 124 27.96 4.04 18.46
C GLY A 124 26.75 3.87 19.39
N ALA A 125 26.88 2.99 20.37
CA ALA A 125 25.80 2.50 21.23
C ALA A 125 24.97 3.64 21.86
N GLY A 126 23.88 4.01 21.21
CA GLY A 126 22.88 4.96 21.68
C GLY A 126 21.62 4.78 20.84
N PHE A 127 20.56 4.25 21.44
CA PHE A 127 19.30 4.04 20.75
C PHE A 127 18.55 5.38 20.66
N ALA A 128 18.48 5.97 19.46
CA ALA A 128 17.72 7.19 19.23
C ALA A 128 16.26 6.85 18.87
N ILE A 129 15.32 7.15 19.76
CA ILE A 129 13.88 7.03 19.47
C ILE A 129 13.41 8.35 18.88
N ASN A 130 13.13 8.38 17.58
CA ASN A 130 12.48 9.51 16.92
C ASN A 130 10.97 9.39 17.08
N ILE A 131 10.36 10.16 18.00
CA ILE A 131 8.90 10.24 18.15
C ILE A 131 8.41 11.55 17.51
N ASN A 132 7.65 11.45 16.42
CA ASN A 132 7.00 12.61 15.79
C ASN A 132 5.69 12.92 16.51
N LEU A 133 5.67 13.98 17.33
CA LEU A 133 4.45 14.55 17.91
C LEU A 133 4.21 15.97 17.35
N GLY A 134 3.70 16.05 16.13
CA GLY A 134 3.32 17.35 15.54
C GLY A 134 4.46 18.38 15.50
N ASP A 135 4.12 19.64 15.24
CA ASP A 135 4.98 20.69 14.63
C ASP A 135 6.17 21.21 15.47
N THR A 136 6.65 20.45 16.46
CA THR A 136 7.86 20.76 17.21
C THR A 136 8.69 19.49 17.44
N LYS A 137 9.81 19.38 16.72
CA LYS A 137 10.82 18.34 16.96
C LYS A 137 11.55 18.64 18.28
N HIS A 138 11.47 17.72 19.23
CA HIS A 138 12.31 17.71 20.42
C HIS A 138 13.21 16.47 20.40
N GLU A 139 14.53 16.68 20.41
CA GLU A 139 15.51 15.63 20.59
C GLU A 139 15.70 15.41 22.10
N ILE A 140 15.28 14.25 22.61
CA ILE A 140 15.51 13.86 24.00
C ILE A 140 16.63 12.83 24.01
N VAL A 141 17.81 13.25 24.47
CA VAL A 141 18.92 12.35 24.76
C VAL A 141 18.69 11.80 26.17
N VAL A 142 18.38 10.51 26.28
CA VAL A 142 18.28 9.82 27.57
C VAL A 142 19.65 9.25 27.93
N ASP A 143 20.41 9.96 28.75
CA ASP A 143 21.61 9.41 29.38
C ASP A 143 21.18 8.37 30.42
N LYS A 144 21.51 7.11 30.18
CA LYS A 144 21.30 6.03 31.15
C LYS A 144 22.32 6.19 32.27
N GLN A 145 22.03 7.01 33.29
CA GLN A 145 22.81 6.96 34.51
C GLN A 145 22.61 5.59 35.17
N PRO A 146 23.68 4.85 35.51
CA PRO A 146 23.55 3.61 36.25
C PRO A 146 23.00 3.92 37.64
N VAL A 147 21.83 3.35 37.97
CA VAL A 147 21.34 3.29 39.35
C VAL A 147 22.34 2.42 40.12
N ILE A 148 23.17 3.05 40.93
CA ILE A 148 23.96 2.37 41.94
C ILE A 148 23.00 2.07 43.08
N GLU A 149 22.51 0.83 43.19
CA GLU A 149 21.95 0.35 44.45
C GLU A 149 23.09 0.35 45.48
N SER A 150 23.10 1.36 46.34
CA SER A 150 23.96 1.41 47.52
C SER A 150 23.48 0.38 48.52
N SER A 151 24.27 -0.68 48.71
CA SER A 151 24.21 -1.56 49.87
C SER A 151 24.60 -0.80 51.13
N ASP A 152 23.68 -0.65 52.08
CA ASP A 152 23.91 -0.39 53.50
C ASP A 152 22.72 -1.07 54.22
N THR A 153 22.87 -2.13 55.01
CA THR A 153 23.65 -2.28 56.25
C THR A 153 23.89 -3.77 56.55
#